data_AF-A0AA86VFJ5-F1
#
_entry.id   AF-A0AA86VFJ5-F1
#
_cell.length_a   1.000
_cell.length_b   1.000
_cell.length_c   1.000
_cell.angle_alpha   90.00
_cell.angle_beta   90.00
_cell.angle_gamma   90.00
#
_symmetry.space_group_name_H-M   'P 1'
#
loop_
_entity.id
_entity.type
_entity.pdbx_description
1 polymer ?
#
loop_
_entity_poly.entity_id
_entity_poly.type
_entity_poly.pdbx_seq_one_letter_code
_entity_poly.pdbx_strand_id
1 'polypeptide(L)'
;MYAVGVTFENEKVKAVAQTNSSKSGAIVLVKNVKNCQVSSKEQLKYTDKLQYQSQVGLSKMFSRCQVSVSVGSDKIVNADEREVVGQNVRCQVCLNGDITSGNVQSGLGVVF
;
A
#
# COMPACT_ATOMS: atom_id res chain seq x y z
N MET A 1 9.53 17.32 -17.30
CA MET A 1 9.72 15.99 -16.68
C MET A 1 8.95 15.00 -17.51
N TYR A 2 9.57 13.92 -18.00
CA TYR A 2 8.88 12.92 -18.83
C TYR A 2 8.70 11.63 -18.04
N ALA A 3 7.55 10.98 -18.19
CA ALA A 3 7.25 9.69 -17.58
C ALA A 3 6.60 8.79 -18.63
N VAL A 4 6.95 7.51 -18.59
CA VAL A 4 6.33 6.46 -19.41
C VAL A 4 5.84 5.38 -18.47
N GLY A 5 4.63 4.89 -18.73
CA GLY A 5 4.04 3.80 -17.97
C GLY A 5 3.40 2.76 -18.87
N VAL A 6 3.37 1.53 -18.39
CA VAL A 6 2.66 0.42 -19.02
C VAL A 6 1.74 -0.19 -17.97
N THR A 7 0.49 -0.43 -18.36
CA THR A 7 -0.48 -1.13 -17.54
C THR A 7 -0.89 -2.41 -18.23
N PHE A 8 -0.88 -3.51 -17.48
CA PHE A 8 -1.50 -4.77 -17.82
C PHE A 8 -2.63 -5.03 -16.83
N GLU A 9 -3.83 -5.36 -17.32
CA GLU A 9 -4.97 -5.63 -16.46
C GLU A 9 -5.82 -6.76 -17.05
N ASN A 10 -6.19 -7.70 -16.19
CA ASN A 10 -7.20 -8.71 -16.44
C ASN A 10 -8.10 -8.86 -15.22
N GLU A 11 -9.07 -9.77 -15.26
CA GLU A 11 -10.06 -9.96 -14.20
C GLU A 11 -9.47 -10.28 -12.81
N LYS A 12 -8.24 -10.82 -12.74
CA LYS A 12 -7.63 -11.31 -11.50
C LYS A 12 -6.41 -10.51 -11.07
N VAL A 13 -5.75 -9.84 -12.01
CA VAL A 13 -4.42 -9.25 -11.81
C VAL A 13 -4.34 -7.92 -12.55
N LYS A 14 -3.78 -6.92 -11.86
CA LYS A 14 -3.37 -5.63 -12.40
C LYS A 14 -1.88 -5.43 -12.13
N ALA A 15 -1.12 -5.11 -13.16
CA ALA A 15 0.28 -4.75 -13.07
C ALA A 15 0.50 -3.39 -13.71
N VAL A 16 1.17 -2.48 -12.99
CA VAL A 16 1.51 -1.15 -13.48
C VAL A 16 3.01 -0.96 -13.31
N ALA A 17 3.70 -0.67 -14.40
CA ALA A 17 5.11 -0.27 -14.38
C ALA A 17 5.22 1.17 -14.86
N GLN A 18 6.02 1.98 -14.17
CA GLN A 18 6.31 3.35 -14.58
C GLN A 18 7.79 3.66 -14.41
N THR A 19 8.32 4.48 -15.31
CA THR A 19 9.66 5.05 -15.21
C THR A 19 9.61 6.52 -15.60
N ASN A 20 10.53 7.32 -15.08
CA ASN A 20 10.62 8.74 -15.42
C ASN A 20 12.06 9.18 -15.72
N SER A 21 12.16 10.36 -16.33
CA SER A 21 13.42 11.01 -16.69
C SER A 21 14.30 11.36 -15.48
N SER A 22 13.79 11.21 -14.26
CA SER A 22 14.52 11.44 -13.01
C SER A 22 15.15 10.15 -12.45
N LYS A 23 15.39 9.15 -13.32
CA LYS A 23 15.99 7.86 -12.98
C LYS A 23 15.26 7.16 -11.83
N SER A 24 13.94 7.27 -11.80
CA SER A 24 13.11 6.53 -10.85
C SER A 24 12.07 5.71 -11.57
N GLY A 25 11.77 4.55 -11.02
CA GLY A 25 10.78 3.63 -11.54
C GLY A 25 10.01 2.97 -10.41
N ALA A 26 8.80 2.53 -10.72
CA ALA A 26 8.00 1.76 -9.80
C ALA A 26 7.23 0.68 -10.55
N ILE A 27 7.07 -0.47 -9.91
CA ILE A 27 6.20 -1.54 -10.37
C ILE A 27 5.21 -1.83 -9.25
N VAL A 28 3.93 -1.91 -9.58
CA VAL A 28 2.86 -2.28 -8.67
C VAL A 28 2.15 -3.48 -9.26
N LEU A 29 2.03 -4.54 -8.48
CA LEU A 29 1.22 -5.72 -8.79
C LEU A 29 0.08 -5.79 -7.78
N VAL A 30 -1.13 -5.97 -8.27
CA VAL A 30 -2.34 -6.18 -7.46
C VAL A 30 -3.02 -7.43 -7.96
N LYS A 31 -3.34 -8.36 -7.06
CA LYS A 31 -4.03 -9.61 -7.36
C LYS A 31 -5.21 -9.78 -6.43
N ASN A 32 -6.39 -10.00 -7.02
CA ASN A 32 -7.58 -10.34 -6.27
C ASN A 32 -7.58 -11.86 -5.99
N VAL A 33 -7.68 -12.24 -4.72
CA VAL A 33 -7.71 -13.62 -4.25
C VAL A 33 -8.93 -13.78 -3.34
N LYS A 34 -10.01 -14.37 -3.88
CA LYS A 34 -11.32 -14.46 -3.21
C LYS A 34 -11.78 -13.06 -2.78
N ASN A 35 -12.02 -12.85 -1.48
CA ASN A 35 -12.46 -11.57 -0.90
C ASN A 35 -11.28 -10.72 -0.38
N CYS A 36 -10.05 -11.08 -0.75
CA CYS A 36 -8.83 -10.37 -0.37
C CYS A 36 -8.14 -9.82 -1.61
N GLN A 37 -7.43 -8.73 -1.44
CA GLN A 37 -6.52 -8.18 -2.44
C GLN A 37 -5.10 -8.23 -1.90
N VAL A 38 -4.22 -8.92 -2.62
CA VAL A 38 -2.78 -8.95 -2.32
C VAL A 38 -2.10 -7.98 -3.27
N SER A 39 -1.18 -7.19 -2.74
CA SER A 39 -0.41 -6.22 -3.53
C SER A 39 1.08 -6.34 -3.23
N SER A 40 1.89 -6.07 -4.24
CA SER A 40 3.32 -5.81 -4.09
C SER A 40 3.65 -4.53 -4.83
N LYS A 41 4.55 -3.73 -4.25
CA LYS A 41 5.04 -2.49 -4.82
C LYS A 41 6.55 -2.48 -4.70
N GLU A 42 7.20 -2.24 -5.82
CA GLU A 42 8.64 -2.14 -5.96
C GLU A 42 8.98 -0.74 -6.44
N GLN A 43 9.87 -0.02 -5.76
CA GLN A 43 10.31 1.32 -6.13
C GLN A 43 11.83 1.37 -6.21
N LEU A 44 12.33 1.95 -7.29
CA LEU A 44 13.73 2.17 -7.54
C LEU A 44 13.93 3.66 -7.79
N LYS A 45 14.93 4.27 -7.15
CA LYS A 45 15.30 5.65 -7.37
C LYS A 45 16.82 5.76 -7.41
N TYR A 46 17.33 6.36 -8.48
CA TYR A 46 18.75 6.61 -8.63
C TYR A 46 19.03 8.11 -8.52
N THR A 47 19.54 8.54 -7.37
CA THR A 47 20.08 9.89 -7.19
C THR A 47 21.60 9.84 -7.35
N ASP A 48 22.29 9.31 -6.34
CA ASP A 48 23.76 9.07 -6.31
C ASP A 48 24.10 7.59 -6.04
N LYS A 49 23.23 6.90 -5.30
CA LYS A 49 23.24 5.45 -5.08
C LYS A 49 21.88 4.90 -5.49
N LEU A 50 21.84 3.62 -5.84
CA LEU A 50 20.58 2.93 -6.07
C LEU A 50 19.82 2.81 -4.75
N GLN A 51 18.70 3.50 -4.64
CA GLN A 51 17.73 3.32 -3.56
C GLN A 51 16.64 2.36 -4.03
N TYR A 52 16.39 1.33 -3.24
CA TYR A 52 15.37 0.34 -3.48
C TYR A 52 14.45 0.24 -2.27
N GLN A 53 13.14 0.26 -2.52
CA GLN A 53 12.12 0.07 -1.51
C GLN A 53 11.06 -0.88 -2.06
N SER A 54 10.75 -1.93 -1.30
CA SER A 54 9.67 -2.85 -1.61
C SER A 54 8.61 -2.82 -0.52
N GLN A 55 7.37 -3.15 -0.87
CA GLN A 55 6.27 -3.26 0.06
C GLN A 55 5.31 -4.34 -0.40
N VAL A 56 4.95 -5.24 0.50
CA VAL A 56 3.91 -6.24 0.27
C VAL A 56 2.74 -5.93 1.19
N GLY A 57 1.53 -6.00 0.65
CA GLY A 57 0.31 -5.70 1.39
C GLY A 57 -0.81 -6.68 1.11
N LEU A 58 -1.69 -6.83 2.09
CA LEU A 58 -2.95 -7.54 1.98
C LEU A 58 -4.06 -6.61 2.45
N SER A 59 -5.15 -6.57 1.70
CA SER A 59 -6.38 -5.91 2.14
C SER A 59 -7.55 -6.86 2.00
N LYS A 60 -8.54 -6.71 2.88
CA LYS A 60 -9.77 -7.47 2.87
C LYS A 60 -10.93 -6.53 3.12
N MET A 61 -11.92 -6.61 2.23
CA MET A 61 -13.16 -5.85 2.36
C MET A 61 -14.24 -6.76 2.93
N PHE A 62 -14.89 -6.27 3.97
CA PHE A 62 -16.11 -6.79 4.56
C PHE A 62 -17.25 -5.84 4.23
N SER A 63 -18.50 -6.23 4.52
CA SER A 63 -19.68 -5.42 4.23
C SER A 63 -19.64 -4.01 4.83
N ARG A 64 -19.02 -3.85 6.00
CA ARG A 64 -18.91 -2.57 6.73
C ARG A 64 -17.51 -2.24 7.23
N CYS A 65 -16.52 -3.05 6.90
CA CYS A 65 -15.15 -2.87 7.39
C CYS A 65 -14.15 -3.14 6.27
N GLN A 66 -13.05 -2.39 6.23
CA GLN A 66 -11.89 -2.69 5.43
C GLN A 66 -10.69 -2.80 6.36
N VAL A 67 -9.99 -3.93 6.26
CA VAL A 67 -8.71 -4.12 6.96
C VAL A 67 -7.61 -4.20 5.91
N SER A 68 -6.52 -3.47 6.13
CA SER A 68 -5.33 -3.56 5.31
C SER A 68 -4.07 -3.62 6.17
N VAL A 69 -3.12 -4.44 5.75
CA VAL A 69 -1.82 -4.60 6.39
C VAL A 69 -0.76 -4.56 5.30
N SER A 70 0.37 -3.91 5.57
CA SER A 70 1.53 -3.95 4.69
C SER A 70 2.83 -3.97 5.46
N VAL A 71 3.84 -4.56 4.85
CA VAL A 71 5.21 -4.63 5.38
C VAL A 71 6.15 -4.15 4.29
N GLY A 72 6.98 -3.16 4.62
CA GLY A 72 8.00 -2.62 3.75
C GLY A 72 9.39 -3.22 4.00
N SER A 73 10.27 -3.14 2.99
CA SER A 73 11.70 -3.47 3.13
C SER A 73 12.46 -2.52 4.05
N ASP A 74 11.87 -1.35 4.34
CA ASP A 74 12.30 -0.41 5.36
C ASP A 74 11.97 -0.87 6.78
N LYS A 75 11.39 -2.07 6.93
CA LYS A 75 10.99 -2.69 8.20
C LYS A 75 9.86 -1.92 8.89
N ILE A 76 9.12 -1.11 8.14
CA ILE A 76 7.90 -0.47 8.59
C ILE A 76 6.71 -1.40 8.32
N VAL A 77 5.91 -1.64 9.35
CA VAL A 77 4.63 -2.35 9.27
C VAL A 77 3.53 -1.32 9.40
N ASN A 78 2.60 -1.32 8.46
CA ASN A 78 1.39 -0.52 8.54
C ASN A 78 0.18 -1.43 8.68
N ALA A 79 -0.72 -1.11 9.59
CA ALA A 79 -2.06 -1.68 9.65
C ALA A 79 -3.09 -0.55 9.65
N ASP A 80 -4.17 -0.72 8.90
CA ASP A 80 -5.23 0.26 8.76
C ASP A 80 -6.57 -0.48 8.74
N GLU A 81 -7.45 -0.07 9.65
CA GLU A 81 -8.82 -0.57 9.76
C GLU A 81 -9.78 0.60 9.60
N ARG A 82 -10.74 0.45 8.68
CA ARG A 82 -11.80 1.41 8.43
C ARG A 82 -13.15 0.75 8.60
N GLU A 83 -13.97 1.26 9.51
CA GLU A 83 -15.30 0.71 9.81
C GLU A 83 -16.40 1.75 9.55
N VAL A 84 -17.47 1.32 8.90
CA VAL A 84 -18.71 2.10 8.74
C VAL A 84 -19.60 1.83 9.95
N VAL A 85 -19.62 2.76 10.90
CA VAL A 85 -20.36 2.62 12.17
C VAL A 85 -21.81 3.09 12.04
N GLY A 86 -22.09 4.05 11.15
CA GLY A 86 -23.43 4.55 10.84
C GLY A 86 -23.60 4.91 9.36
N GLN A 87 -24.77 5.42 8.96
CA GLN A 87 -25.02 5.83 7.56
C GLN A 87 -24.00 6.88 7.08
N ASN A 88 -23.63 7.81 7.97
CA ASN A 88 -22.69 8.90 7.71
C ASN A 88 -21.59 8.95 8.78
N VAL A 89 -21.15 7.79 9.29
CA VAL A 89 -20.05 7.77 10.27
C VAL A 89 -19.11 6.65 9.93
N ARG A 90 -17.83 6.99 9.76
CA ARG A 90 -16.74 6.05 9.57
C ARG A 90 -15.67 6.27 10.62
N CYS A 91 -15.21 5.19 11.23
CA CYS A 91 -14.04 5.21 12.11
C CYS A 91 -12.85 4.64 11.34
N GLN A 92 -11.67 5.18 11.59
CA GLN A 92 -10.42 4.70 11.04
C GLN A 92 -9.37 4.58 12.15
N VAL A 93 -8.74 3.42 12.23
CA VAL A 93 -7.59 3.17 13.11
C VAL A 93 -6.39 2.86 12.23
N CYS A 94 -5.31 3.60 12.43
CA CYS A 94 -4.05 3.40 11.73
C CYS A 94 -2.96 3.06 12.74
N LEU A 95 -2.12 2.07 12.43
CA LEU A 95 -0.90 1.73 13.15
C LEU A 95 0.27 1.76 12.17
N ASN A 96 1.36 2.40 12.58
CA ASN A 96 2.63 2.40 11.88
C ASN A 96 3.72 1.99 12.88
N GLY A 97 4.32 0.82 12.68
CA GLY A 97 5.36 0.27 13.55
C GLY A 97 6.69 0.15 12.83
N ASP A 98 7.77 0.57 13.46
CA ASP A 98 9.14 0.32 13.01
C ASP A 98 9.71 -0.87 13.78
N ILE A 99 9.94 -1.99 13.08
CA ILE A 99 10.46 -3.22 13.69
C ILE A 99 11.87 -3.01 14.26
N THR A 100 12.67 -2.11 13.68
CA THR A 100 14.07 -1.89 14.10
C THR A 100 14.14 -1.16 15.43
N SER A 101 13.37 -0.07 15.55
CA SER A 101 13.36 0.73 16.78
C SER A 101 12.36 0.24 17.82
N GLY A 102 11.40 -0.61 17.43
CA GLY A 102 10.28 -1.01 18.28
C GLY A 102 9.23 0.09 18.48
N ASN A 103 9.39 1.24 17.81
CA ASN A 103 8.46 2.36 17.93
C ASN A 103 7.15 2.06 17.22
N VAL A 104 6.04 2.42 17.85
CA VAL A 104 4.70 2.31 17.28
C VAL A 104 4.00 3.66 17.36
N GLN A 105 3.56 4.14 16.20
CA GLN A 105 2.65 5.28 16.07
C GLN A 105 1.25 4.75 15.83
N SER A 106 0.27 5.34 16.51
CA SER A 106 -1.14 4.99 16.35
C SER A 106 -1.96 6.26 16.14
N GLY A 107 -3.02 6.13 15.34
CA GLY A 107 -3.95 7.21 15.07
C GLY A 107 -5.38 6.68 15.01
N LEU A 108 -6.31 7.43 15.58
CA LEU A 108 -7.74 7.19 15.50
C LEU A 108 -8.39 8.42 14.85
N GLY A 109 -9.23 8.19 13.86
CA GLY A 109 -10.02 9.22 13.18
C GLY A 109 -11.48 8.82 13.11
N VAL A 110 -12.35 9.82 13.17
CA VAL A 110 -13.78 9.69 12.89
C VAL A 110 -14.12 10.64 11.75
N VAL A 111 -14.80 10.12 10.73
CA VAL A 111 -15.26 10.85 9.56
C VAL A 111 -16.78 10.86 9.59
N PHE A 112 -17.36 12.06 9.58
CA PHE A 112 -18.80 12.30 9.48
C PHE A 112 -19.17 12.65 8.03
#